data_AF-A0A8S9Z5R7-F1
#
_entry.id   AF-A0A8S9Z5R7-F1
#
_cell.length_a   1.000
_cell.length_b   1.000
_cell.length_c   1.000
_cell.angle_alpha   90.00
_cell.angle_beta   90.00
_cell.angle_gamma   90.00
#
_symmetry.space_group_name_H-M   'P 1'
#
loop_
_entity.id
_entity.type
_entity.pdbx_description
1 polymer ?
#
loop_
_entity_poly.entity_id
_entity_poly.type
_entity_poly.pdbx_seq_one_letter_code
_entity_poly.pdbx_strand_id
1 'polypeptide(L)'
;MLIQVRQLATTLLGLSIGLVICGLATSQWSCGNLFDNCQRGQYKSAVIAVIALLLLGLVCLMIVLILDTIAFCSDQFSVTSGYVTTRFVFLYLGAASLFVGILLYTGQIGHAWSYFCATVGCVFALQVAILAILSSKCVTTHERVTVRTVRA
;
A
#
# COMPACT_ATOMS: atom_id res chain seq x y z
N MET A 1 19.38 -9.47 3.38
CA MET A 1 18.32 -8.73 4.11
C MET A 1 17.48 -7.87 3.17
N LEU A 2 18.08 -7.04 2.30
CA LEU A 2 17.35 -6.22 1.31
C LEU A 2 16.38 -7.03 0.41
N ILE A 3 16.77 -8.24 -0.01
CA ILE A 3 15.94 -9.13 -0.84
C ILE A 3 14.67 -9.59 -0.11
N GLN A 4 14.77 -9.96 1.17
CA GLN A 4 13.62 -10.40 1.97
C GLN A 4 12.62 -9.25 2.20
N VAL A 5 13.12 -8.04 2.42
CA VAL A 5 12.28 -6.84 2.59
C VAL A 5 11.59 -6.48 1.27
N ARG A 6 12.29 -6.56 0.12
CA ARG A 6 11.68 -6.36 -1.20
C ARG A 6 10.58 -7.37 -1.47
N GLN A 7 10.83 -8.66 -1.24
CA GLN A 7 9.86 -9.71 -1.49
C GLN A 7 8.59 -9.54 -0.64
N LEU A 8 8.75 -9.19 0.64
CA LEU A 8 7.63 -8.91 1.52
C LEU A 8 6.84 -7.67 1.06
N ALA A 9 7.53 -6.59 0.66
CA ALA A 9 6.87 -5.41 0.11
C ALA A 9 6.04 -5.73 -1.15
N THR A 10 6.60 -6.54 -2.07
CA THR A 10 5.89 -6.94 -3.30
C THR A 10 4.67 -7.82 -3.00
N THR A 11 4.76 -8.75 -2.05
CA THR A 11 3.61 -9.61 -1.69
C THR A 11 2.52 -8.81 -0.99
N LEU A 12 2.87 -7.87 -0.09
CA LEU A 12 1.91 -6.98 0.54
C LEU A 12 1.23 -6.07 -0.49
N LEU A 13 1.97 -5.56 -1.47
CA LEU A 13 1.42 -4.72 -2.53
C LEU A 13 0.43 -5.51 -3.41
N GLY A 14 0.79 -6.74 -3.80
CA GLY A 14 -0.10 -7.63 -4.53
C GLY A 14 -1.38 -7.97 -3.75
N LEU A 15 -1.25 -8.26 -2.46
CA LEU A 15 -2.40 -8.49 -1.56
C LEU A 15 -3.30 -7.25 -1.48
N SER A 16 -2.70 -6.06 -1.35
CA SER A 16 -3.43 -4.79 -1.31
C SER A 16 -4.23 -4.56 -2.59
N ILE A 17 -3.62 -4.77 -3.76
CA ILE A 17 -4.31 -4.68 -5.06
C ILE A 17 -5.48 -5.66 -5.13
N GLY A 18 -5.25 -6.93 -4.73
CA GLY A 18 -6.31 -7.95 -4.70
C GLY A 18 -7.48 -7.54 -3.81
N LEU A 19 -7.22 -7.02 -2.61
CA LEU A 19 -8.24 -6.53 -1.69
C LEU A 19 -9.01 -5.33 -2.27
N VAL A 20 -8.34 -4.41 -2.95
CA VAL A 20 -8.99 -3.27 -3.63
C VAL A 20 -9.89 -3.76 -4.76
N ILE A 21 -9.44 -4.71 -5.58
CA ILE A 21 -10.25 -5.31 -6.65
C ILE A 21 -11.47 -6.02 -6.08
N CYS A 22 -11.29 -6.84 -5.03
CA CYS A 22 -12.39 -7.49 -4.35
C CYS A 22 -13.40 -6.48 -3.79
N GLY A 23 -12.92 -5.37 -3.21
CA GLY A 23 -13.78 -4.29 -2.72
C GLY A 23 -14.59 -3.64 -3.84
N LEU A 24 -13.98 -3.41 -5.01
CA LEU A 24 -14.67 -2.88 -6.20
C LEU A 24 -15.68 -3.87 -6.79
N ALA A 25 -15.37 -5.16 -6.77
CA ALA A 25 -16.25 -6.21 -7.30
C ALA A 25 -17.41 -6.56 -6.36
N THR A 26 -17.26 -6.31 -5.06
CA THR A 26 -18.26 -6.65 -4.05
C THR A 26 -19.42 -5.65 -4.09
N SER A 27 -20.65 -6.16 -4.12
CA SER A 27 -21.89 -5.38 -4.16
C SER A 27 -22.48 -5.08 -2.77
N GLN A 28 -21.67 -5.15 -1.72
CA GLN A 28 -22.06 -4.92 -0.32
C GLN A 28 -21.73 -3.49 0.15
N TRP A 29 -21.79 -2.52 -0.76
CA TRP A 29 -21.72 -1.11 -0.36
C TRP A 29 -23.05 -0.71 0.30
N SER A 30 -23.07 0.37 1.08
CA SER A 30 -24.29 0.78 1.82
C SER A 30 -25.49 1.07 0.91
N CYS A 31 -25.22 1.34 -0.36
CA CYS A 31 -26.16 1.58 -1.45
C CYS A 31 -26.30 0.35 -2.38
N GLY A 32 -25.80 -0.82 -1.97
CA GLY A 32 -25.69 -2.02 -2.79
C GLY A 32 -24.48 -1.98 -3.73
N ASN A 33 -24.72 -1.84 -5.03
CA ASN A 33 -23.65 -1.84 -6.02
C ASN A 33 -23.13 -0.42 -6.29
N LEU A 34 -21.81 -0.23 -6.20
CA LEU A 34 -21.16 1.08 -6.35
C LEU A 34 -21.41 1.69 -7.74
N PHE A 35 -21.39 0.85 -8.78
CA PHE A 35 -21.48 1.25 -10.19
C PHE A 35 -22.91 1.50 -10.71
N ASP A 36 -23.95 1.12 -9.98
CA ASP A 36 -25.33 1.20 -10.50
C ASP A 36 -26.25 1.89 -9.50
N ASN A 37 -26.54 1.22 -8.38
CA ASN A 37 -27.49 1.73 -7.38
C ASN A 37 -27.00 3.01 -6.69
N CYS A 38 -25.70 3.13 -6.43
CA CYS A 38 -25.14 4.33 -5.79
C CYS A 38 -25.08 5.55 -6.72
N GLN A 39 -24.99 5.33 -8.04
CA GLN A 39 -24.90 6.40 -9.05
C GLN A 39 -26.26 7.04 -9.37
N ARG A 40 -27.37 6.37 -9.01
CA ARG A 40 -28.74 6.84 -9.25
C ARG A 40 -29.31 7.73 -8.14
N GLY A 41 -28.61 7.85 -7.01
CA GLY A 41 -29.04 8.64 -5.84
C GLY A 41 -28.60 10.11 -5.88
N GLN A 42 -28.91 10.83 -4.79
CA GLN A 42 -28.58 12.26 -4.56
C GLN A 42 -27.06 12.57 -4.59
N TYR A 43 -26.21 11.56 -4.42
CA TYR A 43 -24.74 11.71 -4.31
C TYR A 43 -23.97 11.37 -5.59
N LYS A 44 -24.63 11.38 -6.75
CA LYS A 44 -24.06 10.95 -8.04
C LYS A 44 -22.66 11.52 -8.33
N SER A 45 -22.46 12.83 -8.13
CA SER A 45 -21.16 13.48 -8.41
C SER A 45 -20.05 13.02 -7.46
N ALA A 46 -20.37 12.79 -6.19
CA ALA A 46 -19.41 12.30 -5.21
C ALA A 46 -19.04 10.83 -5.48
N VAL A 47 -20.02 9.98 -5.80
CA VAL A 47 -19.81 8.56 -6.13
C VAL A 47 -18.93 8.41 -7.37
N ILE A 48 -19.17 9.20 -8.42
CA ILE A 48 -18.32 9.18 -9.62
C ILE A 48 -16.88 9.58 -9.30
N ALA A 49 -16.69 10.60 -8.46
CA ALA A 49 -15.35 11.00 -8.01
C ALA A 49 -14.66 9.88 -7.21
N VAL A 50 -15.39 9.20 -6.31
CA VAL A 50 -14.88 8.04 -5.56
C VAL A 50 -14.44 6.93 -6.52
N ILE A 51 -15.28 6.55 -7.48
CA ILE A 51 -14.94 5.51 -8.47
C ILE A 51 -13.69 5.91 -9.26
N ALA A 52 -13.63 7.15 -9.75
CA ALA A 52 -12.49 7.64 -10.51
C ALA A 52 -11.20 7.61 -9.69
N LEU A 53 -11.24 8.03 -8.43
CA LEU A 53 -10.09 7.99 -7.52
C LEU A 53 -9.63 6.56 -7.22
N LEU A 54 -10.58 5.63 -7.01
CA LEU A 54 -10.28 4.23 -6.76
C LEU A 54 -9.64 3.55 -7.97
N LEU A 55 -10.18 3.79 -9.16
CA LEU A 55 -9.62 3.25 -10.41
C LEU A 55 -8.25 3.86 -10.72
N LEU A 56 -8.09 5.17 -10.56
CA LEU A 56 -6.80 5.84 -10.74
C LEU A 56 -5.74 5.27 -9.79
N GLY A 57 -6.09 5.09 -8.52
CA GLY A 57 -5.20 4.49 -7.54
C GLY A 57 -4.83 3.05 -7.87
N LEU A 58 -5.80 2.24 -8.31
CA LEU A 58 -5.56 0.87 -8.74
C LEU A 58 -4.58 0.81 -9.93
N VAL A 59 -4.78 1.65 -10.96
CA VAL A 59 -3.87 1.69 -12.12
C VAL A 59 -2.46 2.10 -11.69
N CYS A 60 -2.32 3.12 -10.83
CA CYS A 60 -1.02 3.53 -10.30
C CYS A 60 -0.32 2.41 -9.53
N LEU A 61 -1.03 1.68 -8.68
CA LEU A 61 -0.46 0.55 -7.92
C LEU A 61 -0.11 -0.64 -8.82
N MET A 62 -0.89 -0.90 -9.87
CA MET A 62 -0.57 -1.94 -10.87
C MET A 62 0.74 -1.61 -11.61
N ILE A 63 0.96 -0.35 -11.96
CA ILE A 63 2.24 0.09 -12.57
C ILE A 63 3.39 -0.17 -11.60
N VAL A 64 3.23 0.15 -10.31
CA VAL A 64 4.25 -0.14 -9.28
C VAL A 64 4.53 -1.63 -9.15
N LEU A 65 3.50 -2.49 -9.20
CA LEU A 65 3.66 -3.94 -9.15
C LEU A 65 4.47 -4.46 -10.35
N ILE A 66 4.19 -3.95 -11.55
CA ILE A 66 4.93 -4.30 -12.77
C ILE A 66 6.38 -3.86 -12.65
N LEU A 67 6.61 -2.63 -12.18
CA LEU A 67 7.96 -2.15 -11.91
C LEU A 67 8.65 -3.14 -10.94
N ASP A 68 8.05 -3.44 -9.80
CA ASP A 68 8.65 -4.30 -8.77
C ASP A 68 8.97 -5.71 -9.25
N THR A 69 8.15 -6.29 -10.15
CA THR A 69 8.44 -7.57 -10.79
C THR A 69 9.63 -7.48 -11.75
N ILE A 70 9.73 -6.41 -12.54
CA ILE A 70 10.89 -6.19 -13.42
C ILE A 70 12.17 -6.03 -12.59
N ALA A 71 12.14 -5.28 -11.49
CA ALA A 71 13.29 -5.11 -10.61
C ALA A 71 13.71 -6.41 -9.89
N PHE A 72 12.80 -7.38 -9.74
CA PHE A 72 13.14 -8.70 -9.22
C PHE A 72 13.84 -9.57 -10.29
N CYS A 73 13.43 -9.46 -11.56
CA CYS A 73 14.01 -10.23 -12.65
C CYS A 73 15.35 -9.67 -13.17
N SER A 74 15.67 -8.41 -12.92
CA SER A 74 16.91 -7.80 -13.40
C SER A 74 17.51 -6.80 -12.40
N ASP A 75 18.36 -7.31 -11.51
CA ASP A 75 19.05 -6.51 -10.47
C ASP A 75 19.85 -5.32 -11.05
N GLN A 76 20.29 -5.44 -12.30
CA GLN A 76 21.05 -4.41 -13.05
C GLN A 76 20.26 -3.11 -13.27
N PHE A 77 18.92 -3.16 -13.37
CA PHE A 77 18.10 -1.96 -13.62
C PHE A 77 17.68 -1.22 -12.36
N SER A 78 17.91 -1.80 -11.17
CA SER A 78 17.41 -1.24 -9.91
C SER A 78 18.27 -0.08 -9.36
N VAL A 79 19.43 0.18 -9.99
CA VAL A 79 20.39 1.23 -9.59
C VAL A 79 20.14 2.57 -10.29
N THR A 80 19.27 2.60 -11.32
CA THR A 80 18.93 3.85 -12.01
C THR A 80 18.07 4.72 -11.09
N SER A 81 18.61 5.86 -10.66
CA SER A 81 17.94 6.81 -9.76
C SER A 81 16.52 7.18 -10.21
N GLY A 82 16.28 7.28 -11.52
CA GLY A 82 14.95 7.57 -12.07
C GLY A 82 13.89 6.49 -11.78
N TYR A 83 14.29 5.22 -11.73
CA TYR A 83 13.38 4.10 -11.47
C TYR A 83 12.87 4.11 -10.02
N VAL A 84 13.76 4.38 -9.07
CA VAL A 84 13.42 4.47 -7.63
C VAL A 84 12.44 5.62 -7.39
N THR A 85 12.72 6.80 -7.94
CA THR A 85 11.85 7.98 -7.79
C THR A 85 10.48 7.73 -8.40
N THR A 86 10.42 7.18 -9.62
CA THR A 86 9.16 6.88 -10.31
C THR A 86 8.29 5.95 -9.47
N ARG A 87 8.88 4.87 -8.94
CA ARG A 87 8.18 3.92 -8.07
C ARG A 87 7.57 4.62 -6.85
N PHE A 88 8.34 5.43 -6.14
CA PHE A 88 7.83 6.16 -4.97
C PHE A 88 6.69 7.10 -5.33
N VAL A 89 6.83 7.88 -6.41
CA VAL A 89 5.79 8.81 -6.84
C VAL A 89 4.48 8.10 -7.14
N PHE A 90 4.51 7.02 -7.93
CA PHE A 90 3.29 6.28 -8.26
C PHE A 90 2.68 5.57 -7.05
N LEU A 91 3.52 5.06 -6.14
CA LEU A 91 3.04 4.41 -4.91
C LEU A 91 2.33 5.41 -4.00
N TYR A 92 2.94 6.58 -3.75
CA TYR A 92 2.32 7.63 -2.95
C TYR A 92 1.07 8.21 -3.61
N LEU A 93 1.11 8.45 -4.93
CA LEU A 93 -0.04 8.98 -5.66
C LEU A 93 -1.21 8.00 -5.63
N GLY A 94 -0.94 6.71 -5.86
CA GLY A 94 -1.97 5.66 -5.83
C GLY A 94 -2.54 5.41 -4.44
N ALA A 95 -1.69 5.41 -3.41
CA ALA A 95 -2.15 5.29 -2.02
C ALA A 95 -2.99 6.49 -1.59
N ALA A 96 -2.57 7.71 -1.94
CA ALA A 96 -3.30 8.93 -1.63
C ALA A 96 -4.65 8.97 -2.34
N SER A 97 -4.73 8.61 -3.62
CA SER A 97 -6.01 8.60 -4.34
C SER A 97 -6.99 7.56 -3.78
N LEU A 98 -6.52 6.35 -3.44
CA LEU A 98 -7.35 5.35 -2.77
C LEU A 98 -7.86 5.85 -1.42
N PHE A 99 -6.97 6.41 -0.60
CA PHE A 99 -7.31 6.91 0.73
C PHE A 99 -8.34 8.05 0.67
N VAL A 100 -8.14 9.01 -0.23
CA VAL A 100 -9.09 10.11 -0.45
C VAL A 100 -10.43 9.59 -0.97
N GLY A 101 -10.44 8.64 -1.90
CA GLY A 101 -11.67 8.01 -2.39
C GLY A 101 -12.49 7.36 -1.26
N ILE A 102 -11.82 6.62 -0.37
CA ILE A 102 -12.49 5.95 0.76
C ILE A 102 -12.96 6.96 1.82
N LEU A 103 -12.21 8.03 2.06
CA LEU A 103 -12.63 9.11 2.96
C LEU A 103 -13.87 9.84 2.44
N LEU A 104 -13.90 10.15 1.14
CA LEU A 104 -15.06 10.77 0.50
C LEU A 104 -16.30 9.87 0.61
N TYR A 105 -16.14 8.57 0.38
CA TYR A 105 -17.23 7.60 0.54
C TYR A 105 -17.71 7.50 1.99
N THR A 106 -16.79 7.36 2.95
CA THR A 106 -17.13 7.23 4.37
C THR A 106 -17.79 8.49 4.92
N GLY A 107 -17.32 9.67 4.51
CA GLY A 107 -17.85 10.94 4.98
C GLY A 107 -19.25 11.27 4.44
N GLN A 108 -19.57 10.86 3.21
CA GLN A 108 -20.83 11.20 2.55
C GLN A 108 -21.91 10.12 2.63
N ILE A 109 -21.52 8.83 2.73
CA ILE A 109 -22.45 7.71 2.53
C ILE A 109 -22.41 6.75 3.73
N GLY A 110 -21.21 6.27 4.09
CA GLY A 110 -21.09 5.17 5.05
C GLY A 110 -21.27 5.57 6.52
N HIS A 111 -20.86 6.80 6.89
CA HIS A 111 -20.85 7.36 8.25
C HIS A 111 -20.20 6.49 9.36
N ALA A 112 -19.58 5.35 9.02
CA ALA A 112 -18.94 4.42 9.93
C ALA A 112 -17.48 4.83 10.27
N TRP A 113 -17.30 6.06 10.76
CA TRP A 113 -15.99 6.64 11.06
C TRP A 113 -15.17 5.82 12.06
N SER A 114 -15.81 5.32 13.12
CA SER A 114 -15.12 4.53 14.15
C SER A 114 -14.57 3.21 13.61
N TYR A 115 -15.33 2.51 12.76
CA TYR A 115 -14.88 1.27 12.12
C TYR A 115 -13.70 1.54 11.20
N PHE A 116 -13.81 2.57 10.35
CA PHE A 116 -12.74 2.95 9.43
C PHE A 116 -11.44 3.32 10.18
N CYS A 117 -11.51 4.19 11.18
CA CYS A 117 -10.34 4.59 11.97
C CYS A 117 -9.69 3.40 12.68
N ALA A 118 -10.48 2.49 13.24
CA ALA A 118 -9.97 1.28 13.88
C ALA A 118 -9.25 0.37 12.88
N THR A 119 -9.85 0.09 11.71
CA THR A 119 -9.24 -0.75 10.67
C THR A 119 -7.93 -0.15 10.14
N VAL A 120 -7.90 1.16 9.85
CA VAL A 120 -6.69 1.85 9.40
C VAL A 120 -5.61 1.84 10.48
N GLY A 121 -5.98 2.07 11.74
CA GLY A 121 -5.07 1.98 12.87
C GLY A 121 -4.44 0.59 13.02
N CYS A 122 -5.23 -0.48 12.85
CA CYS A 122 -4.74 -1.86 12.86
C CYS A 122 -3.72 -2.13 11.74
N VAL A 123 -3.96 -1.60 10.53
CA VAL A 123 -3.03 -1.76 9.40
C VAL A 123 -1.70 -1.05 9.67
N PHE A 124 -1.73 0.19 10.20
CA PHE A 124 -0.50 0.89 10.58
C PHE A 124 0.24 0.18 11.71
N ALA A 125 -0.47 -0.31 12.73
CA ALA A 125 0.14 -1.07 13.82
C ALA A 125 0.82 -2.36 13.31
N LEU A 126 0.18 -3.08 12.37
CA LEU A 126 0.76 -4.25 11.72
C LEU A 126 2.02 -3.89 10.92
N GLN A 127 1.99 -2.80 10.16
CA GLN A 127 3.15 -2.31 9.42
C GLN A 127 4.32 -1.99 10.34
N VAL A 128 4.07 -1.29 11.46
CA VAL A 128 5.09 -0.96 12.47
C VAL A 128 5.65 -2.23 13.12
N ALA A 129 4.80 -3.20 13.45
CA ALA A 129 5.23 -4.47 14.03
C ALA A 129 6.16 -5.25 13.08
N ILE A 130 5.82 -5.30 11.79
CA ILE A 130 6.68 -5.91 10.75
C ILE A 130 8.02 -5.16 10.66
N LEU A 131 7.99 -3.82 10.64
CA LEU A 131 9.19 -3.00 10.58
C LEU A 131 10.10 -3.21 11.81
N ALA A 132 9.50 -3.34 13.00
CA ALA A 132 10.21 -3.60 14.24
C ALA A 132 10.93 -4.96 14.22
N ILE A 133 10.26 -6.03 13.77
CA ILE A 133 10.86 -7.37 13.63
C ILE A 133 12.04 -7.34 12.64
N LEU A 134 11.90 -6.62 11.53
CA LEU A 134 12.97 -6.47 10.55
C LEU A 134 14.15 -5.67 11.12
N SER A 135 13.89 -4.60 11.90
CA SER A 135 14.94 -3.79 12.52
C SER A 135 15.70 -4.55 13.63
N SER A 136 15.04 -5.41 14.41
CA SER A 136 15.70 -6.12 15.52
C SER A 136 16.72 -7.15 15.03
N LYS A 137 16.50 -7.73 13.84
CA LYS A 137 17.47 -8.63 13.17
C LYS A 137 18.74 -7.91 12.72
N CYS A 138 18.77 -6.57 12.72
CA CYS A 138 19.93 -5.75 12.33
C CYS A 138 20.82 -5.29 13.49
N VAL A 139 20.42 -5.45 14.76
CA VAL A 139 21.21 -5.00 15.92
C VAL A 139 22.22 -6.06 16.40
N THR A 140 22.11 -7.32 15.97
CA THR A 140 22.98 -8.42 16.45
C THR A 140 24.28 -8.63 15.65
N THR A 141 24.52 -7.88 14.56
CA THR A 141 25.70 -8.11 13.70
C THR A 141 26.43 -6.82 13.37
N HIS A 142 26.94 -6.09 14.37
CA HIS A 142 28.02 -5.13 14.11
C HIS A 142 29.04 -4.89 15.24
N GLU A 143 28.95 -5.59 16.38
CA GLU A 143 30.06 -5.67 17.32
C GLU A 143 30.91 -6.92 17.07
N ARG A 144 31.69 -6.92 15.98
CA ARG A 144 33.00 -7.59 16.05
C ARG A 144 33.93 -6.65 16.80
N VAL A 145 33.83 -6.65 18.13
CA VAL A 145 34.90 -6.15 18.99
C VAL A 145 36.11 -7.05 18.71
N THR A 146 37.00 -6.59 17.85
CA THR A 146 38.34 -7.16 17.70
C THR A 146 39.12 -6.76 18.94
N VAL A 147 39.01 -7.57 20.00
CA VAL A 147 39.92 -7.48 21.14
C VAL A 147 41.31 -7.84 20.60
N ARG A 148 42.13 -6.82 20.30
CA ARG A 148 43.56 -6.99 20.09
C ARG A 148 44.14 -7.52 21.39
N THR A 149 44.52 -8.79 21.41
CA THR A 149 45.40 -9.36 22.42
C THR A 149 46.77 -8.69 22.31
N VAL A 150 47.08 -7.76 23.22
CA VAL A 150 48.45 -7.32 23.46
C VAL A 150 49.03 -8.32 24.46
N ARG A 151 49.90 -9.23 24.00
CA ARG A 151 50.85 -9.92 24.87
C ARG A 151 52.02 -8.96 25.11
N ALA A 152 52.23 -8.57 26.36
CA ALA A 152 53.50 -8.07 26.89
C ALA A 152 53.64 -8.60 28.32
#